data_AF-A0A1H7R1N4-F1
#
_entry.id   AF-A0A1H7R1N4-F1
#
_cell.length_a   1.000
_cell.length_b   1.000
_cell.length_c   1.000
_cell.angle_alpha   90.00
_cell.angle_beta   90.00
_cell.angle_gamma   90.00
#
_symmetry.space_group_name_H-M   'P 1'
#
loop_
_entity.id
_entity.type
_entity.pdbx_description
1 polymer ?
#
loop_
_entity_poly.entity_id
_entity_poly.type
_entity_poly.pdbx_seq_one_letter_code
_entity_poly.pdbx_strand_id
1 'polypeptide(L)'
;MALDVVAYTDHDTMGFFIPPTLQRALMHTRYFDRLRQVADRFDDPGEFVTLFGYEWTKQPNCGGHINVYFEDGDDAILFDSRTGTTNTYEKLWDRLREFEQTHDSRVVTIPHHPTEAMYPFDFSAVDYDDELAPLVEVYSQWGSGERPGADGNPFPLAMGRGEIPDPGHYVRDALAMGNRVGMIAGADYHGPHPGHSLIHADPHLPSTIEWLRDGVGWASIWRIWNERSYPGGLTAFRAPDLTRESIFESLRSRRVYGTSQPHRILADISVAGVSPGENDSTVRLDARDEARKVAVEVAGTAPLERAEVVKNDEVWRTQALTADPDAPLSTYTTSVSWTDDDPVEGMVWDEKRRSEADVYYLRVTQVPRHCEFPGAAWVGPVWVEPPGE
;
A
#
# COMPACT_ATOMS: atom_id res chain seq x y z
N MET A 1 -16.50 7.13 -9.71
CA MET A 1 -16.18 7.22 -8.27
C MET A 1 -15.31 8.45 -8.10
N ALA A 2 -15.60 9.34 -7.13
CA ALA A 2 -14.77 10.52 -6.89
C ALA A 2 -13.64 10.13 -5.91
N LEU A 3 -12.40 10.34 -6.30
CA LEU A 3 -11.24 10.27 -5.43
C LEU A 3 -10.88 11.69 -5.00
N ASP A 4 -10.40 11.86 -3.78
CA ASP A 4 -9.89 13.14 -3.28
C ASP A 4 -8.39 13.29 -3.59
N VAL A 5 -7.68 12.17 -3.74
CA VAL A 5 -6.23 12.10 -4.01
C VAL A 5 -5.96 11.12 -5.14
N VAL A 6 -5.08 11.51 -6.09
CA VAL A 6 -4.57 10.63 -7.15
C VAL A 6 -3.07 10.83 -7.35
N ALA A 7 -2.37 9.72 -7.59
CA ALA A 7 -1.03 9.73 -8.16
C ALA A 7 -1.02 8.88 -9.43
N TYR A 8 -0.35 9.36 -10.47
CA TYR A 8 -0.18 8.62 -11.72
C TYR A 8 1.32 8.34 -11.92
N THR A 9 1.71 7.09 -11.69
CA THR A 9 3.09 6.66 -11.53
C THR A 9 3.52 5.78 -12.70
N ASP A 10 3.86 6.38 -13.84
CA ASP A 10 4.36 5.59 -14.98
C ASP A 10 5.72 4.95 -14.65
N HIS A 11 5.95 3.75 -15.21
CA HIS A 11 7.23 3.06 -15.12
C HIS A 11 8.39 3.84 -15.75
N ASP A 12 9.54 3.83 -15.08
CA ASP A 12 10.77 4.39 -15.63
C ASP A 12 11.34 3.57 -16.82
N THR A 13 11.26 2.23 -16.77
CA THR A 13 11.92 1.34 -17.76
C THR A 13 11.17 0.06 -18.14
N MET A 14 9.89 -0.12 -17.79
CA MET A 14 9.14 -1.38 -18.01
C MET A 14 9.11 -1.83 -19.47
N GLY A 15 9.22 -3.15 -19.70
CA GLY A 15 9.14 -3.72 -21.04
C GLY A 15 8.50 -5.09 -21.10
N PHE A 16 7.30 -5.11 -21.68
CA PHE A 16 6.64 -6.34 -22.15
C PHE A 16 6.27 -6.19 -23.64
N PHE A 17 5.68 -5.05 -24.04
CA PHE A 17 5.32 -4.74 -25.43
C PHE A 17 6.02 -3.51 -26.02
N ILE A 18 6.37 -2.54 -25.16
CA ILE A 18 7.26 -1.43 -25.51
C ILE A 18 8.68 -1.87 -25.15
N PRO A 19 9.67 -1.74 -26.06
CA PRO A 19 11.05 -2.04 -25.71
C PRO A 19 11.48 -1.24 -24.46
N PRO A 20 12.08 -1.86 -23.42
CA PRO A 20 12.50 -1.16 -22.20
C PRO A 20 13.34 0.10 -22.48
N THR A 21 14.18 0.05 -23.51
CA THR A 21 15.01 1.17 -23.95
C THR A 21 14.21 2.33 -24.51
N LEU A 22 13.08 2.07 -25.16
CA LEU A 22 12.17 3.09 -25.67
C LEU A 22 11.39 3.74 -24.51
N GLN A 23 10.82 2.97 -23.59
CA GLN A 23 10.14 3.51 -22.40
C GLN A 23 11.09 4.40 -21.60
N ARG A 24 12.30 3.91 -21.32
CA ARG A 24 13.36 4.69 -20.67
C ARG A 24 13.66 5.98 -21.41
N ALA A 25 13.87 5.92 -22.72
CA ALA A 25 14.15 7.13 -23.52
C ALA A 25 13.00 8.15 -23.43
N LEU A 26 11.75 7.68 -23.44
CA LEU A 26 10.57 8.54 -23.31
C LEU A 26 10.47 9.17 -21.92
N MET A 27 10.76 8.43 -20.85
CA MET A 27 10.83 8.95 -19.49
C MET A 27 11.84 10.07 -19.35
N HIS A 28 13.05 9.89 -19.87
CA HIS A 28 14.13 10.89 -19.82
C HIS A 28 13.88 12.13 -20.70
N THR A 29 13.08 12.03 -21.77
CA THR A 29 12.93 13.11 -22.76
C THR A 29 11.59 13.81 -22.72
N ARG A 30 10.55 13.19 -22.13
CA ARG A 30 9.18 13.71 -22.23
C ARG A 30 8.24 13.28 -21.11
N TYR A 31 8.19 11.99 -20.75
CA TYR A 31 7.12 11.49 -19.89
C TYR A 31 7.27 11.99 -18.47
N PHE A 32 8.47 12.03 -17.89
CA PHE A 32 8.67 12.56 -16.54
C PHE A 32 8.17 14.01 -16.39
N ASP A 33 8.60 14.91 -17.28
CA ASP A 33 8.12 16.30 -17.30
C ASP A 33 6.61 16.41 -17.54
N ARG A 34 6.05 15.50 -18.35
CA ARG A 34 4.61 15.47 -18.63
C ARG A 34 3.82 15.01 -17.42
N LEU A 35 4.28 13.98 -16.70
CA LEU A 35 3.66 13.50 -15.46
C LEU A 35 3.60 14.65 -14.45
N ARG A 36 4.71 15.39 -14.32
CA ARG A 36 4.82 16.56 -13.44
C ARG A 36 3.81 17.63 -13.82
N GLN A 37 3.81 18.06 -15.08
CA GLN A 37 2.86 19.06 -15.59
C GLN A 37 1.40 18.63 -15.44
N VAL A 38 1.11 17.33 -15.57
CA VAL A 38 -0.25 16.80 -15.39
C VAL A 38 -0.66 16.84 -13.92
N ALA A 39 0.21 16.42 -13.00
CA ALA A 39 -0.05 16.55 -11.57
C ALA A 39 -0.32 18.02 -11.24
N ASP A 40 0.61 18.93 -11.55
CA ASP A 40 0.49 20.36 -11.23
C ASP A 40 -0.75 21.02 -11.84
N ARG A 41 -1.14 20.62 -13.05
CA ARG A 41 -2.32 21.17 -13.71
C ARG A 41 -3.63 20.82 -13.02
N PHE A 42 -3.72 19.63 -12.43
CA PHE A 42 -4.96 19.11 -11.86
C PHE A 42 -5.02 19.23 -10.34
N ASP A 43 -3.94 19.67 -9.70
CA ASP A 43 -3.96 19.98 -8.27
C ASP A 43 -4.87 21.17 -7.96
N ASP A 44 -5.84 20.95 -7.09
CA ASP A 44 -6.78 21.95 -6.59
C ASP A 44 -6.90 21.78 -5.06
N PRO A 45 -6.00 22.41 -4.28
CA PRO A 45 -5.97 22.28 -2.83
C PRO A 45 -7.34 22.58 -2.18
N GLY A 46 -7.83 21.65 -1.37
CA GLY A 46 -9.16 21.70 -0.75
C GLY A 46 -10.25 20.92 -1.50
N GLU A 47 -10.02 20.54 -2.76
CA GLU A 47 -11.02 19.85 -3.61
C GLU A 47 -10.47 18.55 -4.22
N PHE A 48 -9.25 18.58 -4.78
CA PHE A 48 -8.62 17.42 -5.41
C PHE A 48 -7.10 17.55 -5.41
N VAL A 49 -6.41 16.64 -4.73
CA VAL A 49 -4.95 16.64 -4.63
C VAL A 49 -4.33 15.64 -5.59
N THR A 50 -3.27 16.06 -6.27
CA THR A 50 -2.42 15.18 -7.06
C THR A 50 -1.07 15.05 -6.42
N LEU A 51 -0.52 13.84 -6.40
CA LEU A 51 0.86 13.60 -5.98
C LEU A 51 1.73 13.36 -7.21
N PHE A 52 2.91 13.97 -7.24
CA PHE A 52 3.90 13.66 -8.26
C PHE A 52 4.70 12.42 -7.85
N GLY A 53 4.80 11.47 -8.78
CA GLY A 53 5.64 10.29 -8.60
C GLY A 53 5.78 9.47 -9.87
N TYR A 54 6.62 8.47 -9.79
CA TYR A 54 6.84 7.50 -10.87
C TYR A 54 7.18 6.14 -10.26
N GLU A 55 7.09 5.09 -11.08
CA GLU A 55 7.42 3.75 -10.64
C GLU A 55 8.84 3.38 -11.06
N TRP A 56 9.74 3.27 -10.09
CA TRP A 56 11.09 2.75 -10.27
C TRP A 56 11.00 1.24 -10.49
N THR A 57 11.37 0.79 -11.69
CA THR A 57 10.94 -0.51 -12.20
C THR A 57 12.11 -1.44 -12.52
N LYS A 58 12.27 -2.50 -11.71
CA LYS A 58 13.15 -3.62 -12.04
C LYS A 58 12.62 -4.46 -13.20
N GLN A 59 13.55 -4.99 -13.99
CA GLN A 59 13.24 -5.96 -15.03
C GLN A 59 12.98 -7.34 -14.41
N PRO A 60 12.30 -8.26 -15.13
CA PRO A 60 11.94 -9.58 -14.61
C PRO A 60 13.09 -10.30 -13.91
N ASN A 61 12.81 -10.86 -12.73
CA ASN A 61 13.74 -11.61 -11.88
C ASN A 61 14.98 -10.83 -11.42
N CYS A 62 14.92 -9.49 -11.42
CA CYS A 62 16.02 -8.62 -10.97
C CYS A 62 15.66 -7.77 -9.74
N GLY A 63 14.57 -8.13 -9.05
CA GLY A 63 13.96 -7.38 -7.96
C GLY A 63 12.55 -6.87 -8.31
N GLY A 64 11.91 -6.22 -7.34
CA GLY A 64 10.57 -5.65 -7.40
C GLY A 64 10.57 -4.16 -7.69
N HIS A 65 9.36 -3.61 -7.69
CA HIS A 65 9.09 -2.23 -8.08
C HIS A 65 8.91 -1.35 -6.85
N ILE A 66 9.22 -0.06 -6.99
CA ILE A 66 9.08 0.94 -5.93
C ILE A 66 8.43 2.17 -6.54
N ASN A 67 7.30 2.60 -5.99
CA ASN A 67 6.76 3.92 -6.30
C ASN A 67 7.57 4.99 -5.56
N VAL A 68 8.04 6.00 -6.28
CA VAL A 68 8.81 7.14 -5.75
C VAL A 68 7.95 8.39 -5.87
N TYR A 69 7.60 8.99 -4.74
CA TYR A 69 6.78 10.20 -4.64
C TYR A 69 7.63 11.36 -4.12
N PHE A 70 7.46 12.53 -4.72
CA PHE A 70 8.09 13.78 -4.27
C PHE A 70 7.02 14.69 -3.70
N GLU A 71 7.37 15.39 -2.63
CA GLU A 71 6.48 16.39 -2.03
C GLU A 71 6.26 17.56 -2.98
N ASP A 72 7.35 18.08 -3.53
CA ASP A 72 7.33 19.09 -4.59
C ASP A 72 7.77 18.48 -5.92
N GLY A 73 6.87 18.56 -6.91
CA GLY A 73 7.14 18.12 -8.26
C GLY A 73 8.21 18.97 -8.98
N ASP A 74 8.34 20.26 -8.66
CA ASP A 74 9.29 21.15 -9.32
C ASP A 74 10.76 20.81 -9.00
N ASP A 75 11.01 20.29 -7.81
CA ASP A 75 12.34 19.80 -7.41
C ASP A 75 12.62 18.37 -7.88
N ALA A 76 11.61 17.65 -8.37
CA ALA A 76 11.72 16.22 -8.59
C ALA A 76 12.72 15.83 -9.70
N ILE A 77 13.46 14.75 -9.45
CA ILE A 77 14.48 14.22 -10.36
C ILE A 77 14.16 12.76 -10.69
N LEU A 78 14.31 12.38 -11.96
CA LEU A 78 14.18 10.98 -12.38
C LEU A 78 15.41 10.17 -11.94
N PHE A 79 15.27 9.32 -10.93
CA PHE A 79 16.27 8.30 -10.57
C PHE A 79 15.99 7.02 -11.37
N ASP A 80 16.91 6.67 -12.26
CA ASP A 80 16.73 5.60 -13.24
C ASP A 80 17.16 4.23 -12.69
N SER A 81 16.26 3.25 -12.71
CA SER A 81 16.49 1.89 -12.19
C SER A 81 17.60 1.10 -12.90
N ARG A 82 18.06 1.58 -14.05
CA ARG A 82 19.10 0.94 -14.86
C ARG A 82 20.46 1.66 -14.78
N THR A 83 20.55 2.85 -14.19
CA THR A 83 21.83 3.53 -14.02
C THR A 83 22.61 2.96 -12.84
N GLY A 84 23.93 2.78 -12.99
CA GLY A 84 24.77 2.12 -11.99
C GLY A 84 24.80 2.77 -10.60
N THR A 85 24.33 4.02 -10.48
CA THR A 85 24.22 4.81 -9.25
C THR A 85 22.90 4.62 -8.51
N THR A 86 21.90 3.98 -9.11
CA THR A 86 20.52 3.87 -8.60
C THR A 86 19.89 2.53 -9.00
N ASN A 87 20.71 1.52 -9.30
CA ASN A 87 20.27 0.21 -9.78
C ASN A 87 20.21 -0.87 -8.69
N THR A 88 20.20 -0.49 -7.42
CA THR A 88 19.80 -1.34 -6.28
C THR A 88 18.92 -0.49 -5.36
N TYR A 89 18.20 -1.11 -4.42
CA TYR A 89 17.34 -0.37 -3.50
C TYR A 89 18.15 0.56 -2.60
N GLU A 90 19.26 0.07 -2.04
CA GLU A 90 20.16 0.84 -1.19
C GLU A 90 20.75 2.03 -1.95
N LYS A 91 21.20 1.81 -3.19
CA LYS A 91 21.70 2.90 -4.04
C LYS A 91 20.62 3.93 -4.37
N LEU A 92 19.38 3.48 -4.58
CA LEU A 92 18.26 4.39 -4.80
C LEU A 92 18.05 5.24 -3.53
N TRP A 93 17.91 4.60 -2.38
CA TRP A 93 17.69 5.28 -1.10
C TRP A 93 18.85 6.20 -0.71
N ASP A 94 20.11 5.82 -0.92
CA ASP A 94 21.29 6.68 -0.72
C ASP A 94 21.17 7.97 -1.54
N ARG A 95 20.76 7.86 -2.82
CA ARG A 95 20.60 9.00 -3.72
C ARG A 95 19.39 9.87 -3.38
N LEU A 96 18.32 9.27 -2.88
CA LEU A 96 17.15 10.01 -2.39
C LEU A 96 17.45 10.74 -1.08
N ARG A 97 18.24 10.13 -0.20
CA ARG A 97 18.71 10.76 1.04
C ARG A 97 19.63 11.95 0.75
N GLU A 98 20.53 11.82 -0.23
CA GLU A 98 21.32 12.96 -0.73
C GLU A 98 20.43 14.05 -1.33
N PHE A 99 19.38 13.68 -2.06
CA PHE A 99 18.41 14.62 -2.61
C PHE A 99 17.75 15.45 -1.50
N GLU A 100 17.21 14.81 -0.45
CA GLU A 100 16.60 15.53 0.68
C GLU A 100 17.57 16.44 1.45
N GLN A 101 18.85 16.11 1.46
CA GLN A 101 19.88 16.96 2.09
C GLN A 101 20.23 18.19 1.24
N THR A 102 19.89 18.19 -0.04
CA THR A 102 20.33 19.21 -1.01
C THR A 102 19.18 20.02 -1.62
N HIS A 103 17.93 19.62 -1.39
CA HIS A 103 16.71 20.26 -1.89
C HIS A 103 15.74 20.52 -0.74
N ASP A 104 14.82 21.46 -0.90
CA ASP A 104 13.78 21.79 0.08
C ASP A 104 12.51 20.98 -0.21
N SER A 105 12.69 19.68 -0.49
CA SER A 105 11.63 18.77 -0.92
C SER A 105 11.89 17.38 -0.37
N ARG A 106 10.81 16.75 0.13
CA ARG A 106 10.85 15.44 0.76
C ARG A 106 10.49 14.32 -0.21
N VAL A 107 10.95 13.10 0.08
CA VAL A 107 10.69 11.92 -0.76
C VAL A 107 10.10 10.77 0.04
N VAL A 108 9.10 10.07 -0.53
CA VAL A 108 8.59 8.81 0.00
C VAL A 108 8.70 7.74 -1.08
N THR A 109 9.17 6.58 -0.69
CA THR A 109 9.18 5.38 -1.51
C THR A 109 8.23 4.35 -0.93
N ILE A 110 7.60 3.55 -1.79
CA ILE A 110 6.66 2.51 -1.38
C ILE A 110 6.94 1.27 -2.24
N PRO A 111 7.45 0.16 -1.65
CA PRO A 111 7.54 -1.11 -2.36
C PRO A 111 6.16 -1.52 -2.88
N HIS A 112 6.12 -1.83 -4.18
CA HIS A 112 4.91 -2.08 -4.95
C HIS A 112 4.75 -3.58 -5.22
N HIS A 113 3.53 -4.10 -5.04
CA HIS A 113 3.16 -5.54 -5.18
C HIS A 113 4.31 -6.52 -4.84
N PRO A 114 4.86 -6.47 -3.60
CA PRO A 114 6.15 -7.08 -3.27
C PRO A 114 6.19 -8.61 -3.42
N THR A 115 5.03 -9.25 -3.45
CA THR A 115 4.85 -10.70 -3.47
C THR A 115 4.74 -11.29 -4.89
N GLU A 116 4.86 -10.49 -5.95
CA GLU A 116 4.76 -10.99 -7.32
C GLU A 116 6.05 -11.74 -7.72
N ALA A 117 5.91 -12.99 -8.17
CA ALA A 117 7.07 -13.87 -8.37
C ALA A 117 8.01 -13.48 -9.53
N MET A 118 7.56 -12.69 -10.51
CA MET A 118 8.40 -12.11 -11.57
C MET A 118 9.15 -10.86 -11.10
N TYR A 119 8.56 -10.07 -10.20
CA TYR A 119 9.09 -8.83 -9.66
C TYR A 119 9.12 -8.83 -8.12
N PRO A 120 9.84 -9.78 -7.49
CA PRO A 120 9.77 -9.94 -6.05
C PRO A 120 10.58 -8.86 -5.33
N PHE A 121 9.99 -8.27 -4.29
CA PHE A 121 10.70 -7.40 -3.35
C PHE A 121 11.02 -8.21 -2.09
N ASP A 122 12.29 -8.50 -1.84
CA ASP A 122 12.75 -9.32 -0.72
C ASP A 122 13.22 -8.43 0.43
N PHE A 123 12.39 -8.29 1.47
CA PHE A 123 12.75 -7.59 2.71
C PHE A 123 13.94 -8.23 3.41
N SER A 124 14.17 -9.52 3.18
CA SER A 124 15.22 -10.29 3.81
C SER A 124 16.59 -10.10 3.16
N ALA A 125 16.63 -9.54 1.95
CA ALA A 125 17.85 -9.35 1.17
C ALA A 125 18.23 -7.88 0.97
N VAL A 126 17.53 -6.95 1.63
CA VAL A 126 17.74 -5.51 1.54
C VAL A 126 18.02 -4.92 2.92
N ASP A 127 18.89 -3.91 2.97
CA ASP A 127 19.00 -3.03 4.14
C ASP A 127 17.86 -2.01 4.08
N TYR A 128 16.71 -2.37 4.67
CA TYR A 128 15.46 -1.64 4.50
C TYR A 128 15.50 -0.27 5.19
N ASP A 129 15.13 0.78 4.44
CA ASP A 129 15.12 2.16 4.94
C ASP A 129 13.70 2.58 5.36
N ASP A 130 13.33 2.37 6.63
CA ASP A 130 12.00 2.69 7.15
C ASP A 130 11.65 4.20 7.13
N GLU A 131 12.65 5.08 6.97
CA GLU A 131 12.45 6.54 6.87
C GLU A 131 12.04 6.94 5.45
N LEU A 132 12.73 6.40 4.44
CA LEU A 132 12.40 6.64 3.04
C LEU A 132 11.31 5.71 2.51
N ALA A 133 11.14 4.52 3.10
CA ALA A 133 10.13 3.53 2.75
C ALA A 133 9.19 3.24 3.94
N PRO A 134 8.43 4.23 4.43
CA PRO A 134 7.61 4.06 5.62
C PRO A 134 6.40 3.15 5.42
N LEU A 135 6.08 2.81 4.18
CA LEU A 135 4.86 2.11 3.76
C LEU A 135 5.19 1.02 2.76
N VAL A 136 4.36 -0.02 2.71
CA VAL A 136 4.37 -1.07 1.68
C VAL A 136 2.97 -1.27 1.11
N GLU A 137 2.87 -1.53 -0.19
CA GLU A 137 1.59 -1.91 -0.80
C GLU A 137 1.12 -3.28 -0.27
N VAL A 138 0.09 -3.26 0.57
CA VAL A 138 -0.55 -4.47 1.09
C VAL A 138 -1.60 -5.03 0.15
N TYR A 139 -2.17 -4.21 -0.74
CA TYR A 139 -3.23 -4.64 -1.66
C TYR A 139 -3.27 -3.80 -2.93
N SER A 140 -3.47 -4.49 -4.05
CA SER A 140 -3.84 -3.91 -5.33
C SER A 140 -4.60 -4.92 -6.18
N GLN A 141 -4.82 -4.60 -7.46
CA GLN A 141 -5.47 -5.53 -8.38
C GLN A 141 -4.73 -6.86 -8.53
N TRP A 142 -3.44 -6.91 -8.15
CA TRP A 142 -2.64 -8.13 -8.10
C TRP A 142 -3.13 -9.09 -7.02
N GLY A 143 -3.54 -8.56 -5.87
CA GLY A 143 -3.93 -9.28 -4.67
C GLY A 143 -3.43 -8.60 -3.40
N SER A 144 -3.56 -9.29 -2.28
CA SER A 144 -3.05 -8.90 -0.97
C SER A 144 -1.65 -9.48 -0.73
N GLY A 145 -0.71 -8.63 -0.35
CA GLY A 145 0.62 -9.01 0.13
C GLY A 145 0.71 -9.18 1.65
N GLU A 146 -0.42 -9.24 2.37
CA GLU A 146 -0.42 -9.40 3.84
C GLU A 146 0.24 -10.72 4.24
N ARG A 147 -0.16 -11.85 3.61
CA ARG A 147 0.35 -13.20 3.89
C ARG A 147 0.17 -14.13 2.67
N PRO A 148 0.81 -15.31 2.63
CA PRO A 148 0.62 -16.28 1.55
C PRO A 148 -0.82 -16.82 1.44
N GLY A 149 -1.23 -17.25 0.25
CA GLY A 149 -2.48 -18.00 0.03
C GLY A 149 -2.59 -19.26 0.89
N ALA A 150 -1.47 -19.99 1.07
CA ALA A 150 -1.40 -21.18 1.91
C ALA A 150 -1.76 -20.90 3.39
N ASP A 151 -1.56 -19.66 3.84
CA ASP A 151 -1.85 -19.21 5.22
C ASP A 151 -3.22 -18.52 5.32
N GLY A 152 -4.10 -18.79 4.35
CA GLY A 152 -5.48 -18.34 4.35
C GLY A 152 -5.66 -16.88 3.96
N ASN A 153 -4.75 -16.32 3.14
CA ASN A 153 -5.01 -15.04 2.47
C ASN A 153 -6.26 -15.17 1.58
N PRO A 154 -7.32 -14.34 1.77
CA PRO A 154 -8.51 -14.38 0.93
C PRO A 154 -8.28 -13.84 -0.49
N PHE A 155 -7.21 -13.07 -0.70
CA PHE A 155 -6.84 -12.45 -1.97
C PHE A 155 -5.37 -12.75 -2.29
N PRO A 156 -4.94 -14.02 -2.42
CA PRO A 156 -3.56 -14.30 -2.79
C PRO A 156 -3.26 -13.71 -4.17
N LEU A 157 -2.00 -13.38 -4.43
CA LEU A 157 -1.62 -12.74 -5.67
C LEU A 157 -1.97 -13.64 -6.87
N ALA A 158 -2.81 -13.13 -7.78
CA ALA A 158 -3.44 -13.91 -8.84
C ALA A 158 -2.99 -13.54 -10.25
N MET A 159 -2.36 -12.38 -10.40
CA MET A 159 -1.93 -11.81 -11.68
C MET A 159 -0.47 -12.17 -11.98
N GLY A 160 -0.07 -12.18 -13.25
CA GLY A 160 1.32 -12.36 -13.65
C GLY A 160 1.82 -13.80 -13.44
N ARG A 161 2.90 -13.98 -12.67
CA ARG A 161 3.44 -15.30 -12.31
C ARG A 161 2.83 -15.87 -11.02
N GLY A 162 1.90 -15.16 -10.39
CA GLY A 162 1.33 -15.53 -9.10
C GLY A 162 2.24 -15.15 -7.93
N GLU A 163 1.80 -15.51 -6.72
CA GLU A 163 2.55 -15.23 -5.49
C GLU A 163 3.89 -15.97 -5.44
N ILE A 164 4.91 -15.30 -4.91
CA ILE A 164 6.20 -15.92 -4.59
C ILE A 164 6.02 -16.92 -3.43
N PRO A 165 6.52 -18.17 -3.58
CA PRO A 165 6.33 -19.19 -2.55
C PRO A 165 7.29 -19.04 -1.37
N ASP A 166 8.42 -18.36 -1.58
CA ASP A 166 9.43 -18.15 -0.55
C ASP A 166 8.99 -17.04 0.41
N PRO A 167 9.33 -17.16 1.70
CA PRO A 167 9.03 -16.13 2.68
C PRO A 167 10.07 -15.00 2.57
N GLY A 168 9.76 -13.82 3.06
CA GLY A 168 10.60 -12.61 3.01
C GLY A 168 10.02 -11.48 2.16
N HIS A 169 8.80 -11.67 1.66
CA HIS A 169 8.16 -10.81 0.66
C HIS A 169 6.81 -10.24 1.13
N TYR A 170 6.24 -10.81 2.19
CA TYR A 170 4.94 -10.42 2.71
C TYR A 170 5.10 -9.34 3.79
N VAL A 171 4.05 -8.54 4.00
CA VAL A 171 4.06 -7.48 5.02
C VAL A 171 4.39 -8.06 6.40
N ARG A 172 3.83 -9.24 6.72
CA ARG A 172 4.13 -9.96 7.97
C ARG A 172 5.60 -10.31 8.14
N ASP A 173 6.27 -10.72 7.06
CA ASP A 173 7.70 -11.02 7.09
C ASP A 173 8.52 -9.76 7.43
N ALA A 174 8.17 -8.63 6.82
CA ALA A 174 8.83 -7.35 7.11
C ALA A 174 8.66 -6.96 8.59
N LEU A 175 7.46 -7.11 9.14
CA LEU A 175 7.18 -6.83 10.55
C LEU A 175 7.95 -7.79 11.49
N ALA A 176 8.01 -9.08 11.14
CA ALA A 176 8.75 -10.08 11.89
C ALA A 176 10.27 -9.83 11.91
N MET A 177 10.82 -9.27 10.82
CA MET A 177 12.22 -8.87 10.73
C MET A 177 12.55 -7.61 11.56
N GLY A 178 11.53 -6.87 12.02
CA GLY A 178 11.69 -5.62 12.78
C GLY A 178 11.56 -4.34 11.95
N ASN A 179 11.20 -4.44 10.66
CA ASN A 179 10.99 -3.26 9.82
C ASN A 179 9.73 -2.50 10.26
N ARG A 180 9.80 -1.16 10.27
CA ARG A 180 8.70 -0.27 10.67
C ARG A 180 7.85 0.18 9.49
N VAL A 181 7.20 -0.78 8.85
CA VAL A 181 6.37 -0.54 7.66
C VAL A 181 4.88 -0.41 7.99
N GLY A 182 4.26 0.67 7.51
CA GLY A 182 2.81 0.83 7.44
C GLY A 182 2.22 0.22 6.17
N MET A 183 0.89 0.15 6.09
CA MET A 183 0.20 -0.49 4.97
C MET A 183 -0.57 0.53 4.11
N ILE A 184 -0.39 0.45 2.79
CA ILE A 184 -1.11 1.26 1.80
C ILE A 184 -1.70 0.35 0.72
N ALA A 185 -2.74 0.81 0.02
CA ALA A 185 -3.31 0.06 -1.10
C ALA A 185 -3.48 0.94 -2.35
N GLY A 186 -3.01 0.43 -3.49
CA GLY A 186 -3.03 1.09 -4.78
C GLY A 186 -3.95 0.39 -5.77
N ALA A 187 -4.42 1.10 -6.79
CA ALA A 187 -5.20 0.46 -7.84
C ALA A 187 -4.32 -0.34 -8.81
N ASP A 188 -3.08 0.14 -9.03
CA ASP A 188 -2.20 -0.26 -10.12
C ASP A 188 -2.88 -0.23 -11.51
N TYR A 189 -3.88 0.63 -11.67
CA TYR A 189 -4.73 0.56 -12.84
C TYR A 189 -4.04 1.11 -14.09
N HIS A 190 -3.92 0.27 -15.10
CA HIS A 190 -3.21 0.59 -16.35
C HIS A 190 -4.08 1.35 -17.39
N GLY A 191 -5.15 2.00 -16.93
CA GLY A 191 -6.13 2.70 -17.77
C GLY A 191 -6.40 4.14 -17.31
N PRO A 192 -7.04 4.97 -18.13
CA PRO A 192 -7.12 6.42 -17.91
C PRO A 192 -8.21 6.85 -16.92
N HIS A 193 -8.72 5.93 -16.10
CA HIS A 193 -9.86 6.17 -15.19
C HIS A 193 -9.46 5.88 -13.74
N PRO A 194 -8.75 6.80 -13.06
CA PRO A 194 -8.35 6.61 -11.68
C PRO A 194 -9.57 6.41 -10.79
N GLY A 195 -9.47 5.49 -9.82
CA GLY A 195 -10.56 5.14 -8.91
C GLY A 195 -11.68 4.30 -9.55
N HIS A 196 -11.50 3.82 -10.79
CA HIS A 196 -12.44 2.92 -11.47
C HIS A 196 -11.67 1.81 -12.20
N SER A 197 -10.94 1.00 -11.43
CA SER A 197 -10.25 -0.17 -12.00
C SER A 197 -11.28 -1.18 -12.48
N LEU A 198 -11.12 -1.63 -13.72
CA LEU A 198 -12.04 -2.54 -14.41
C LEU A 198 -11.27 -3.70 -15.06
N ILE A 199 -10.01 -3.94 -14.67
CA ILE A 199 -9.21 -5.05 -15.20
C ILE A 199 -9.79 -6.41 -14.74
N HIS A 200 -10.45 -6.45 -13.57
CA HIS A 200 -11.14 -7.63 -13.06
C HIS A 200 -12.48 -7.95 -13.74
N ALA A 201 -12.99 -7.06 -14.59
CA ALA A 201 -14.24 -7.29 -15.30
C ALA A 201 -14.04 -8.26 -16.48
N ASP A 202 -15.13 -8.88 -16.94
CA ASP A 202 -15.07 -9.83 -18.06
C ASP A 202 -14.32 -9.25 -19.27
N PRO A 203 -13.47 -10.06 -19.91
CA PRO A 203 -12.67 -9.61 -21.03
C PRO A 203 -13.57 -9.27 -22.21
N HIS A 204 -13.32 -8.12 -22.84
CA HIS A 204 -14.00 -7.73 -24.07
C HIS A 204 -13.01 -7.09 -25.04
N LEU A 205 -13.28 -7.28 -26.34
CA LEU A 205 -12.59 -6.50 -27.36
C LEU A 205 -13.02 -5.04 -27.22
N PRO A 206 -12.08 -4.09 -26.99
CA PRO A 206 -12.48 -2.71 -26.80
C PRO A 206 -13.09 -2.18 -28.10
N SER A 207 -14.25 -1.55 -27.97
CA SER A 207 -14.98 -0.93 -29.06
C SER A 207 -14.19 0.23 -29.69
N THR A 208 -14.51 0.60 -30.92
CA THR A 208 -13.89 1.76 -31.58
C THR A 208 -14.04 3.05 -30.78
N ILE A 209 -15.14 3.20 -30.03
CA ILE A 209 -15.38 4.35 -29.15
C ILE A 209 -14.40 4.34 -27.97
N GLU A 210 -14.14 3.19 -27.36
CA GLU A 210 -13.16 3.06 -26.28
C GLU A 210 -11.75 3.40 -26.78
N TRP A 211 -11.36 2.93 -27.97
CA TRP A 211 -10.05 3.28 -28.56
C TRP A 211 -9.90 4.78 -28.81
N LEU A 212 -10.96 5.43 -29.30
CA LEU A 212 -10.96 6.87 -29.57
C LEU A 212 -10.94 7.70 -28.28
N ARG A 213 -11.61 7.25 -27.22
CA ARG A 213 -11.73 7.96 -25.95
C ARG A 213 -10.54 7.73 -25.03
N ASP A 214 -10.17 6.47 -24.83
CA ASP A 214 -9.20 6.04 -23.83
C ASP A 214 -7.79 5.89 -24.42
N GLY A 215 -7.68 5.88 -25.75
CA GLY A 215 -6.44 5.66 -26.48
C GLY A 215 -6.04 4.18 -26.52
N VAL A 216 -4.89 3.92 -27.13
CA VAL A 216 -4.28 2.58 -27.17
C VAL A 216 -3.21 2.52 -26.09
N GLY A 217 -3.37 1.59 -25.15
CA GLY A 217 -2.46 1.43 -24.01
C GLY A 217 -2.64 0.11 -23.28
N TRP A 218 -1.94 -0.06 -22.16
CA TRP A 218 -1.89 -1.30 -21.39
C TRP A 218 -3.26 -1.81 -20.95
N ALA A 219 -4.17 -0.94 -20.52
CA ALA A 219 -5.55 -1.35 -20.19
C ALA A 219 -6.26 -2.08 -21.34
N SER A 220 -6.00 -1.71 -22.60
CA SER A 220 -6.60 -2.42 -23.75
C SER A 220 -6.05 -3.83 -23.90
N ILE A 221 -4.75 -4.02 -23.61
CA ILE A 221 -4.08 -5.32 -23.70
C ILE A 221 -4.57 -6.23 -22.57
N TRP A 222 -4.55 -5.74 -21.33
CA TRP A 222 -4.98 -6.50 -20.16
C TRP A 222 -6.43 -6.96 -20.27
N ARG A 223 -7.32 -6.12 -20.80
CA ARG A 223 -8.73 -6.49 -21.05
C ARG A 223 -8.89 -7.63 -22.06
N ILE A 224 -7.98 -7.76 -23.02
CA ILE A 224 -8.06 -8.83 -24.04
C ILE A 224 -7.45 -10.13 -23.51
N TRP A 225 -6.39 -10.04 -22.70
CA TRP A 225 -5.66 -11.21 -22.19
C TRP A 225 -6.51 -12.04 -21.21
N ASN A 226 -7.51 -11.44 -20.56
CA ASN A 226 -8.29 -12.09 -19.49
C ASN A 226 -7.40 -12.56 -18.34
N GLU A 227 -6.52 -11.66 -17.90
CA GLU A 227 -5.65 -11.90 -16.76
C GLU A 227 -6.47 -11.91 -15.46
N ARG A 228 -6.29 -12.95 -14.64
CA ARG A 228 -7.01 -13.04 -13.36
C ARG A 228 -6.52 -11.92 -12.45
N SER A 229 -7.44 -11.09 -11.97
CA SER A 229 -7.15 -9.94 -11.13
C SER A 229 -8.30 -9.67 -10.17
N TYR A 230 -8.05 -8.79 -9.22
CA TYR A 230 -9.03 -8.29 -8.26
C TYR A 230 -9.40 -6.83 -8.59
N PRO A 231 -10.48 -6.29 -7.99
CA PRO A 231 -10.65 -4.86 -7.89
C PRO A 231 -9.38 -4.19 -7.32
N GLY A 232 -9.07 -2.99 -7.78
CA GLY A 232 -7.90 -2.26 -7.29
C GLY A 232 -8.03 -1.89 -5.81
N GLY A 233 -6.93 -1.44 -5.20
CA GLY A 233 -6.95 -0.82 -3.87
C GLY A 233 -7.36 0.65 -3.88
N LEU A 234 -7.57 1.18 -2.69
CA LEU A 234 -7.72 2.59 -2.33
C LEU A 234 -6.94 2.85 -1.04
N THR A 235 -6.44 4.07 -0.92
CA THR A 235 -5.82 4.55 0.31
C THR A 235 -6.74 5.55 0.98
N ALA A 236 -6.94 5.38 2.29
CA ALA A 236 -7.53 6.41 3.13
C ALA A 236 -6.42 7.22 3.80
N PHE A 237 -6.57 8.54 3.80
CA PHE A 237 -5.62 9.48 4.40
C PHE A 237 -6.22 10.10 5.67
N ARG A 238 -5.47 10.10 6.77
CA ARG A 238 -5.82 10.83 7.99
C ARG A 238 -5.03 12.15 8.03
N ALA A 239 -5.58 13.13 7.33
CA ALA A 239 -4.97 14.44 7.10
C ALA A 239 -5.86 15.57 7.68
N PRO A 240 -5.28 16.62 8.30
CA PRO A 240 -6.06 17.78 8.75
C PRO A 240 -6.65 18.58 7.59
N ASP A 241 -5.92 18.66 6.47
CA ASP A 241 -6.29 19.43 5.28
C ASP A 241 -6.07 18.61 4.01
N LEU A 242 -6.86 18.89 2.97
CA LEU A 242 -6.73 18.30 1.64
C LEU A 242 -5.74 19.11 0.79
N THR A 243 -4.46 19.06 1.15
CA THR A 243 -3.36 19.72 0.44
C THR A 243 -2.23 18.72 0.16
N ARG A 244 -1.39 18.97 -0.85
CA ARG A 244 -0.22 18.12 -1.15
C ARG A 244 0.66 17.89 0.08
N GLU A 245 1.03 18.96 0.79
CA GLU A 245 1.84 18.92 2.00
C GLU A 245 1.24 17.98 3.07
N SER A 246 -0.05 18.16 3.39
CA SER A 246 -0.75 17.40 4.42
C SER A 246 -0.93 15.91 4.03
N ILE A 247 -1.21 15.64 2.75
CA ILE A 247 -1.31 14.29 2.21
C ILE A 247 0.06 13.60 2.19
N PHE A 248 1.11 14.32 1.80
CA PHE A 248 2.47 13.80 1.77
C PHE A 248 3.00 13.50 3.18
N GLU A 249 2.73 14.39 4.14
CA GLU A 249 3.02 14.15 5.56
C GLU A 249 2.30 12.91 6.08
N SER A 250 1.06 12.67 5.63
CA SER A 250 0.32 11.46 6.02
C SER A 250 0.99 10.18 5.50
N LEU A 251 1.57 10.20 4.30
CA LEU A 251 2.37 9.09 3.80
C LEU A 251 3.62 8.86 4.65
N ARG A 252 4.38 9.92 4.94
CA ARG A 252 5.61 9.84 5.75
C ARG A 252 5.38 9.34 7.16
N SER A 253 4.33 9.85 7.79
CA SER A 253 4.01 9.54 9.16
C SER A 253 3.17 8.27 9.32
N ARG A 254 2.93 7.48 8.25
CA ARG A 254 2.08 6.27 8.30
C ARG A 254 0.63 6.54 8.74
N ARG A 255 0.12 7.77 8.54
CA ARG A 255 -1.28 8.16 8.79
C ARG A 255 -2.19 7.81 7.62
N VAL A 256 -2.02 6.60 7.11
CA VAL A 256 -2.79 6.05 6.00
C VAL A 256 -3.18 4.61 6.29
N TYR A 257 -4.17 4.11 5.56
CA TYR A 257 -4.47 2.68 5.54
C TYR A 257 -5.01 2.25 4.18
N GLY A 258 -4.82 0.96 3.86
CA GLY A 258 -5.31 0.36 2.63
C GLY A 258 -6.73 -0.17 2.77
N THR A 259 -7.55 -0.01 1.72
CA THR A 259 -8.86 -0.66 1.55
C THR A 259 -9.04 -1.12 0.10
N SER A 260 -9.88 -2.12 -0.15
CA SER A 260 -10.17 -2.63 -1.51
C SER A 260 -11.30 -1.86 -2.19
N GLN A 261 -11.21 -1.61 -3.50
CA GLN A 261 -12.35 -1.12 -4.31
C GLN A 261 -13.47 -2.16 -4.40
N PRO A 262 -14.74 -1.73 -4.54
CA PRO A 262 -15.22 -0.34 -4.48
C PRO A 262 -15.49 0.14 -3.04
N HIS A 263 -15.03 -0.61 -2.04
CA HIS A 263 -15.43 -0.44 -0.65
C HIS A 263 -14.65 0.68 0.05
N ARG A 264 -15.39 1.64 0.59
CA ARG A 264 -14.86 2.76 1.39
C ARG A 264 -15.06 2.48 2.87
N ILE A 265 -14.34 1.48 3.36
CA ILE A 265 -14.41 1.07 4.75
C ILE A 265 -13.70 2.16 5.57
N LEU A 266 -14.39 2.72 6.56
CA LEU A 266 -13.75 3.55 7.58
C LEU A 266 -13.27 2.61 8.68
N ALA A 267 -11.99 2.69 9.03
CA ALA A 267 -11.42 1.83 10.05
C ALA A 267 -10.32 2.60 10.81
N ASP A 268 -10.29 2.39 12.12
CA ASP A 268 -9.29 2.93 13.03
C ASP A 268 -8.93 1.90 14.10
N ILE A 269 -7.67 1.92 14.52
CA ILE A 269 -7.14 1.16 15.65
C ILE A 269 -6.31 2.10 16.52
N SER A 270 -6.41 1.94 17.83
CA SER A 270 -5.48 2.54 18.78
C SER A 270 -5.03 1.52 19.81
N VAL A 271 -3.76 1.61 20.23
CA VAL A 271 -3.19 0.81 21.30
C VAL A 271 -2.63 1.75 22.35
N ALA A 272 -3.04 1.58 23.62
CA ALA A 272 -2.76 2.51 24.70
C ALA A 272 -3.11 3.99 24.37
N GLY A 273 -4.10 4.21 23.50
CA GLY A 273 -4.51 5.54 23.05
C GLY A 273 -3.66 6.15 21.94
N VAL A 274 -2.67 5.42 21.40
CA VAL A 274 -1.87 5.84 20.24
C VAL A 274 -2.45 5.20 18.98
N SER A 275 -2.77 6.03 17.99
CA SER A 275 -3.19 5.59 16.65
C SER A 275 -1.99 5.50 15.68
N PRO A 276 -2.11 4.77 14.55
CA PRO A 276 -1.11 4.78 13.49
C PRO A 276 -0.73 6.20 13.07
N GLY A 277 0.57 6.45 13.06
CA GLY A 277 1.21 7.73 12.76
C GLY A 277 1.20 8.79 13.84
N GLU A 278 0.74 8.47 15.05
CA GLU A 278 1.01 9.25 16.25
C GLU A 278 2.21 8.65 16.97
N ASN A 279 3.16 9.47 17.44
CA ASN A 279 4.39 9.00 18.11
C ASN A 279 5.15 7.92 17.32
N ASP A 280 5.29 8.11 16.00
CA ASP A 280 5.83 7.08 15.09
C ASP A 280 5.13 5.71 15.23
N SER A 281 3.81 5.76 15.43
CA SER A 281 2.94 4.62 15.70
C SER A 281 3.42 3.75 16.87
N THR A 282 4.06 4.34 17.88
CA THR A 282 4.75 3.59 18.94
C THR A 282 4.22 3.93 20.32
N VAL A 283 4.05 2.89 21.13
CA VAL A 283 3.81 2.94 22.58
C VAL A 283 4.99 2.30 23.27
N ARG A 284 5.50 2.92 24.33
CA ARG A 284 6.49 2.31 25.21
C ARG A 284 5.87 2.08 26.58
N LEU A 285 5.98 0.85 27.06
CA LEU A 285 5.45 0.45 28.37
C LEU A 285 6.47 0.68 29.49
N ASP A 286 5.99 0.89 30.71
CA ASP A 286 6.78 0.96 31.95
C ASP A 286 7.09 -0.44 32.49
N ALA A 287 6.27 -1.44 32.17
CA ALA A 287 6.52 -2.87 32.45
C ALA A 287 6.16 -3.74 31.24
N ARG A 288 6.85 -4.89 31.06
CA ARG A 288 6.55 -5.80 29.94
C ARG A 288 5.13 -6.32 29.95
N ASP A 289 4.55 -6.50 31.13
CA ASP A 289 3.19 -6.97 31.39
C ASP A 289 2.21 -5.82 31.72
N GLU A 290 2.58 -4.58 31.41
CA GLU A 290 1.67 -3.45 31.59
C GLU A 290 0.44 -3.62 30.69
N ALA A 291 -0.74 -3.60 31.31
CA ALA A 291 -1.99 -3.72 30.60
C ALA A 291 -2.23 -2.52 29.66
N ARG A 292 -2.46 -2.78 28.37
CA ARG A 292 -2.79 -1.76 27.37
C ARG A 292 -4.20 -1.96 26.83
N LYS A 293 -4.89 -0.85 26.60
CA LYS A 293 -6.20 -0.86 25.94
C LYS A 293 -5.99 -0.88 24.42
N VAL A 294 -6.60 -1.85 23.75
CA VAL A 294 -6.69 -1.91 22.28
C VAL A 294 -8.12 -1.56 21.88
N ALA A 295 -8.30 -0.47 21.14
CA ALA A 295 -9.61 -0.01 20.69
C ALA A 295 -9.68 -0.01 19.17
N VAL A 296 -10.85 -0.40 18.65
CA VAL A 296 -11.13 -0.50 17.22
C VAL A 296 -12.46 0.18 16.92
N GLU A 297 -12.48 0.99 15.86
CA GLU A 297 -13.70 1.55 15.29
C GLU A 297 -13.74 1.23 13.80
N VAL A 298 -14.86 0.67 13.33
CA VAL A 298 -15.04 0.31 11.92
C VAL A 298 -16.45 0.67 11.47
N ALA A 299 -16.58 1.25 10.29
CA ALA A 299 -17.83 1.45 9.58
C ALA A 299 -17.72 0.97 8.12
N GLY A 300 -18.54 -0.01 7.78
CA GLY A 300 -18.69 -0.55 6.43
C GLY A 300 -19.68 0.24 5.58
N THR A 301 -19.56 0.08 4.26
CA THR A 301 -20.52 0.54 3.24
C THR A 301 -21.42 -0.59 2.74
N ALA A 302 -21.16 -1.83 3.17
CA ALA A 302 -21.89 -3.06 2.90
C ALA A 302 -21.80 -3.97 4.15
N PRO A 303 -22.46 -5.15 4.18
CA PRO A 303 -22.42 -6.03 5.35
C PRO A 303 -21.00 -6.31 5.83
N LEU A 304 -20.71 -6.01 7.09
CA LEU A 304 -19.40 -6.18 7.67
C LEU A 304 -19.34 -7.56 8.33
N GLU A 305 -18.47 -8.45 7.84
CA GLU A 305 -18.41 -9.81 8.38
C GLU A 305 -17.71 -9.82 9.73
N ARG A 306 -16.50 -9.26 9.78
CA ARG A 306 -15.65 -9.24 10.97
C ARG A 306 -14.60 -8.13 10.92
N ALA A 307 -14.21 -7.69 12.11
CA ALA A 307 -13.02 -6.90 12.37
C ALA A 307 -12.06 -7.73 13.24
N GLU A 308 -10.83 -7.92 12.79
CA GLU A 308 -9.81 -8.77 13.41
C GLU A 308 -8.61 -7.93 13.82
N VAL A 309 -8.27 -7.93 15.10
CA VAL A 309 -6.98 -7.39 15.56
C VAL A 309 -5.95 -8.49 15.43
N VAL A 310 -4.91 -8.24 14.64
CA VAL A 310 -3.75 -9.10 14.52
C VAL A 310 -2.66 -8.59 15.46
N LYS A 311 -2.10 -9.48 16.27
CA LYS A 311 -0.95 -9.25 17.15
C LYS A 311 0.12 -10.27 16.77
N ASN A 312 1.32 -9.82 16.39
CA ASN A 312 2.46 -10.70 16.08
C ASN A 312 2.08 -11.83 15.11
N ASP A 313 1.48 -11.47 13.97
CA ASP A 313 0.97 -12.36 12.91
C ASP A 313 -0.20 -13.29 13.25
N GLU A 314 -0.64 -13.32 14.51
CA GLU A 314 -1.79 -14.11 14.95
C GLU A 314 -3.03 -13.24 15.16
N VAL A 315 -4.22 -13.79 14.87
CA VAL A 315 -5.48 -13.12 15.18
C VAL A 315 -5.69 -13.15 16.70
N TRP A 316 -5.49 -12.01 17.35
CA TRP A 316 -5.63 -11.88 18.80
C TRP A 316 -7.08 -11.72 19.24
N ARG A 317 -7.86 -10.91 18.52
CA ARG A 317 -9.29 -10.69 18.79
C ARG A 317 -10.08 -10.60 17.49
N THR A 318 -11.30 -11.11 17.53
CA THR A 318 -12.27 -11.00 16.44
C THR A 318 -13.57 -10.41 16.97
N GLN A 319 -14.03 -9.34 16.36
CA GLN A 319 -15.38 -8.83 16.49
C GLN A 319 -16.17 -9.26 15.26
N ALA A 320 -17.10 -10.21 15.42
CA ALA A 320 -18.06 -10.54 14.38
C ALA A 320 -19.17 -9.48 14.34
N LEU A 321 -19.68 -9.16 13.15
CA LEU A 321 -20.85 -8.30 13.00
C LEU A 321 -21.95 -9.02 12.22
N THR A 322 -22.38 -8.47 11.09
CA THR A 322 -23.49 -9.01 10.30
C THR A 322 -23.14 -9.07 8.82
N ALA A 323 -23.31 -10.26 8.25
CA ALA A 323 -23.22 -10.50 6.82
C ALA A 323 -24.57 -10.32 6.11
N ASP A 324 -25.61 -9.89 6.82
CA ASP A 324 -26.96 -9.73 6.25
C ASP A 324 -27.05 -8.47 5.36
N PRO A 325 -27.29 -8.63 4.04
CA PRO A 325 -27.44 -7.50 3.11
C PRO A 325 -28.70 -6.66 3.36
N ASP A 326 -29.69 -7.20 4.06
CA ASP A 326 -30.96 -6.52 4.35
C ASP A 326 -30.94 -5.79 5.70
N ALA A 327 -29.87 -5.96 6.49
CA ALA A 327 -29.73 -5.26 7.76
C ALA A 327 -29.53 -3.74 7.55
N PRO A 328 -29.98 -2.90 8.51
CA PRO A 328 -29.78 -1.45 8.43
C PRO A 328 -28.30 -1.07 8.40
N LEU A 329 -27.95 0.02 7.68
CA LEU A 329 -26.56 0.49 7.55
C LEU A 329 -25.85 0.70 8.90
N SER A 330 -26.59 1.14 9.93
CA SER A 330 -26.06 1.33 11.29
C SER A 330 -25.57 0.05 11.96
N THR A 331 -25.90 -1.12 11.42
CA THR A 331 -25.43 -2.43 11.91
C THR A 331 -24.09 -2.83 11.31
N TYR A 332 -23.61 -2.12 10.28
CA TYR A 332 -22.29 -2.34 9.67
C TYR A 332 -21.21 -1.48 10.34
N THR A 333 -21.48 -1.02 11.56
CA THR A 333 -20.56 -0.22 12.38
C THR A 333 -20.32 -0.92 13.71
N THR A 334 -19.07 -0.90 14.18
CA THR A 334 -18.71 -1.35 15.53
C THR A 334 -17.68 -0.42 16.15
N SER A 335 -17.79 -0.22 17.45
CA SER A 335 -16.76 0.37 18.29
C SER A 335 -16.59 -0.54 19.50
N VAL A 336 -15.40 -1.11 19.64
CA VAL A 336 -15.11 -2.12 20.67
C VAL A 336 -13.69 -1.91 21.19
N SER A 337 -13.46 -2.30 22.43
CA SER A 337 -12.11 -2.31 23.00
C SER A 337 -11.89 -3.50 23.90
N TRP A 338 -10.65 -3.97 23.91
CA TRP A 338 -10.18 -5.03 24.78
C TRP A 338 -8.98 -4.53 25.59
N THR A 339 -8.67 -5.26 26.66
CA THR A 339 -7.42 -5.09 27.41
C THR A 339 -6.49 -6.23 27.02
N ASP A 340 -5.25 -5.89 26.68
CA ASP A 340 -4.16 -6.82 26.53
C ASP A 340 -3.23 -6.68 27.75
N ASP A 341 -3.16 -7.73 28.55
CA ASP A 341 -2.30 -7.90 29.73
C ASP A 341 -1.22 -8.99 29.52
N ASP A 342 -1.07 -9.51 28.29
CA ASP A 342 0.00 -10.46 27.97
C ASP A 342 1.36 -9.73 27.95
N PRO A 343 2.46 -10.33 28.39
CA PRO A 343 3.77 -9.67 28.29
C PRO A 343 4.14 -9.36 26.83
N VAL A 344 4.88 -8.27 26.61
CA VAL A 344 5.48 -7.99 25.28
C VAL A 344 6.56 -9.03 24.97
N GLU A 345 6.32 -9.81 23.92
CA GLU A 345 7.19 -10.89 23.45
C GLU A 345 8.00 -10.51 22.21
N GLY A 346 7.46 -9.60 21.40
CA GLY A 346 8.03 -9.23 20.12
C GLY A 346 7.78 -10.27 19.03
N MET A 347 8.55 -10.19 17.95
CA MET A 347 8.47 -11.11 16.81
C MET A 347 9.87 -11.61 16.46
N VAL A 348 9.99 -12.86 16.02
CA VAL A 348 11.27 -13.44 15.60
C VAL A 348 11.15 -13.96 14.18
N TRP A 349 12.00 -13.44 13.31
CA TRP A 349 12.14 -13.96 11.95
C TRP A 349 13.24 -15.03 11.87
N ASP A 350 14.44 -14.69 12.35
CA ASP A 350 15.57 -15.62 12.44
C ASP A 350 16.52 -15.26 13.61
N GLU A 351 17.69 -15.90 13.69
CA GLU A 351 18.67 -15.67 14.76
C GLU A 351 19.19 -14.22 14.85
N LYS A 352 19.07 -13.44 13.78
CA LYS A 352 19.60 -12.08 13.67
C LYS A 352 18.51 -11.00 13.56
N ARG A 353 17.36 -11.34 12.99
CA ARG A 353 16.28 -10.40 12.68
C ARG A 353 15.07 -10.68 13.54
N ARG A 354 14.63 -9.65 14.26
CA ARG A 354 13.53 -9.69 15.20
C ARG A 354 13.00 -8.30 15.48
N SER A 355 11.74 -8.22 15.88
CA SER A 355 11.17 -7.06 16.56
C SER A 355 11.17 -7.31 18.07
N GLU A 356 11.66 -6.36 18.87
CA GLU A 356 11.46 -6.39 20.34
C GLU A 356 10.05 -5.92 20.73
N ALA A 357 9.35 -5.23 19.83
CA ALA A 357 8.01 -4.73 20.05
C ALA A 357 6.95 -5.72 19.56
N ASP A 358 5.85 -5.83 20.31
CA ASP A 358 4.63 -6.44 19.78
C ASP A 358 4.04 -5.52 18.69
N VAL A 359 3.48 -6.11 17.64
CA VAL A 359 2.93 -5.39 16.49
C VAL A 359 1.44 -5.64 16.39
N TYR A 360 0.64 -4.57 16.41
CA TYR A 360 -0.82 -4.62 16.30
C TYR A 360 -1.28 -3.96 15.01
N TYR A 361 -2.15 -4.63 14.26
CA TYR A 361 -2.87 -4.00 13.17
C TYR A 361 -4.28 -4.57 13.05
N LEU A 362 -5.15 -3.83 12.38
CA LEU A 362 -6.53 -4.19 12.17
C LEU A 362 -6.71 -4.71 10.75
N ARG A 363 -7.37 -5.86 10.62
CA ARG A 363 -7.87 -6.41 9.37
C ARG A 363 -9.40 -6.44 9.40
N VAL A 364 -10.03 -5.90 8.37
CA VAL A 364 -11.49 -5.86 8.24
C VAL A 364 -11.92 -6.69 7.04
N THR A 365 -13.00 -7.45 7.18
CA THR A 365 -13.64 -8.17 6.06
C THR A 365 -15.09 -7.73 5.92
N GLN A 366 -15.44 -7.31 4.71
CA GLN A 366 -16.78 -6.90 4.33
C GLN A 366 -17.34 -7.83 3.26
N VAL A 367 -18.58 -8.28 3.43
CA VAL A 367 -19.30 -9.09 2.46
C VAL A 367 -19.90 -8.16 1.38
N PRO A 368 -19.76 -8.50 0.10
CA PRO A 368 -20.27 -7.66 -0.96
C PRO A 368 -21.79 -7.81 -1.09
N ARG A 369 -22.49 -6.71 -1.44
CA ARG A 369 -23.92 -6.76 -1.81
C ARG A 369 -24.14 -7.23 -3.25
N HIS A 370 -23.23 -6.85 -4.16
CA HIS A 370 -23.44 -6.94 -5.61
C HIS A 370 -22.16 -7.23 -6.43
N CYS A 371 -21.03 -7.54 -5.78
CA CYS A 371 -19.79 -7.94 -6.44
C CYS A 371 -19.34 -9.32 -5.94
N GLU A 372 -18.53 -10.02 -6.72
CA GLU A 372 -18.01 -11.34 -6.33
C GLU A 372 -16.89 -11.24 -5.28
N PHE A 373 -16.23 -10.07 -5.21
CA PHE A 373 -15.07 -9.86 -4.36
C PHE A 373 -15.48 -9.25 -3.01
N PRO A 374 -15.15 -9.89 -1.88
CA PRO A 374 -15.29 -9.27 -0.56
C PRO A 374 -14.42 -8.02 -0.42
N GLY A 375 -14.87 -7.08 0.41
CA GLY A 375 -14.07 -5.93 0.78
C GLY A 375 -13.09 -6.24 1.90
N ALA A 376 -11.92 -5.63 1.87
CA ALA A 376 -10.95 -5.70 2.95
C ALA A 376 -10.31 -4.34 3.24
N ALA A 377 -9.87 -4.15 4.49
CA ALA A 377 -9.05 -3.02 4.90
C ALA A 377 -7.97 -3.45 5.90
N TRP A 378 -6.84 -2.76 5.88
CA TRP A 378 -5.67 -3.01 6.73
C TRP A 378 -5.19 -1.70 7.34
N VAL A 379 -5.33 -1.55 8.66
CA VAL A 379 -4.99 -0.31 9.39
C VAL A 379 -3.89 -0.58 10.41
N GLY A 380 -2.83 0.23 10.37
CA GLY A 380 -1.68 0.10 11.25
C GLY A 380 -0.36 -0.11 10.49
N PRO A 381 0.69 -0.58 11.18
CA PRO A 381 0.69 -1.07 12.57
C PRO A 381 0.72 0.01 13.66
N VAL A 382 0.54 -0.43 14.90
CA VAL A 382 1.02 0.23 16.12
C VAL A 382 1.99 -0.73 16.82
N TRP A 383 3.19 -0.25 17.15
CA TRP A 383 4.22 -1.00 17.86
C TRP A 383 4.15 -0.75 19.37
N VAL A 384 4.22 -1.82 20.16
CA VAL A 384 4.27 -1.75 21.63
C VAL A 384 5.62 -2.26 22.08
N GLU A 385 6.48 -1.33 22.48
CA GLU A 385 7.82 -1.61 22.98
C GLU A 385 7.81 -1.98 24.47
N PRO A 386 8.68 -2.91 24.88
CA PRO A 386 8.93 -3.17 26.29
C PRO A 386 9.63 -1.96 26.94
N PRO A 387 9.78 -1.95 28.28
CA PRO A 387 10.57 -0.94 28.96
C PRO A 387 11.99 -0.86 28.39
N GLY A 388 12.53 0.36 28.29
CA GLY A 388 13.93 0.56 27.92
C GLY A 388 14.88 -0.11 28.92
N GLU A 389 16.05 -0.55 28.44
CA GLU A 389 17.11 -1.13 29.27
C GLU A 389 17.65 -0.17 30.34
#